data_AF-A0A9V1G998-F1
#
_entry.id   AF-A0A9V1G998-F1
#
_cell.length_a   1.000
_cell.length_b   1.000
_cell.length_c   1.000
_cell.angle_alpha   90.00
_cell.angle_beta   90.00
_cell.angle_gamma   90.00
#
_symmetry.space_group_name_H-M   'P 1'
#
loop_
_entity.id
_entity.type
_entity.pdbx_description
1 polymer ?
#
loop_
_entity_poly.entity_id
_entity_poly.type
_entity_poly.pdbx_seq_one_letter_code
_entity_poly.pdbx_strand_id
1 'polypeptide(L)'
;MTRSWEFCFLLITILVALVASTDPDKNKVKVLRELKVINASNANVKQCLWFAMQEYNKESEDKYIFQVIKTVQAQLQVTDRLEYFIDVEIARSNCRKLSNGTENCVIQENTKLEKKVMCSFLVGALPWNGEFTVMKKQCVDA
;
A
#
# COMPACT_ATOMS: atom_id res chain seq x y z
N MET A 1 38.72 46.37 2.00
CA MET A 1 38.31 44.96 2.28
C MET A 1 37.08 44.97 3.18
N THR A 2 35.90 45.30 2.67
CA THR A 2 34.65 45.35 3.49
C THR A 2 33.40 44.92 2.71
N ARG A 3 33.52 44.70 1.40
CA ARG A 3 32.37 44.39 0.53
C ARG A 3 31.95 42.92 0.54
N SER A 4 32.78 42.01 1.05
CA SER A 4 32.50 40.55 1.06
C SER A 4 31.61 40.12 2.23
N TRP A 5 31.64 40.87 3.34
CA TRP A 5 30.89 40.55 4.55
C TRP A 5 29.38 40.80 4.33
N GLU A 6 29.03 41.94 3.77
CA GLU A 6 27.65 42.31 3.44
C GLU A 6 26.96 41.27 2.53
N PHE A 7 27.67 40.74 1.52
CA PHE A 7 27.13 39.68 0.67
C PHE A 7 26.90 38.37 1.44
N CYS A 8 27.77 38.02 2.39
CA CYS A 8 27.55 36.86 3.26
C CYS A 8 26.31 37.04 4.13
N PHE A 9 26.12 38.22 4.74
CA PHE A 9 24.92 38.48 5.53
C PHE A 9 23.65 38.42 4.70
N LEU A 10 23.64 39.02 3.50
CA LEU A 10 22.49 38.96 2.60
C LEU A 10 22.15 37.52 2.21
N LEU A 11 23.15 36.70 1.87
CA LEU A 11 22.93 35.28 1.54
C LEU A 11 22.38 34.49 2.74
N ILE A 12 22.88 34.74 3.95
CA ILE A 12 22.37 34.09 5.17
C ILE A 12 20.92 34.48 5.44
N THR A 13 20.56 35.77 5.30
CA THR A 13 19.16 36.21 5.52
C THR A 13 18.19 35.59 4.52
N ILE A 14 18.59 35.46 3.24
CA ILE A 14 17.78 34.80 2.20
C ILE A 14 17.59 33.32 2.53
N LEU A 15 18.65 32.61 2.94
CA LEU A 15 18.56 31.21 3.34
C LEU A 15 17.66 31.01 4.55
N VAL A 16 17.77 31.86 5.58
CA VAL A 16 16.92 31.82 6.77
C VAL A 16 15.46 32.10 6.41
N ALA A 17 15.19 33.08 5.54
CA ALA A 17 13.83 33.37 5.06
C ALA A 17 13.24 32.21 4.24
N LEU A 18 14.04 31.58 3.37
CA LEU A 18 13.60 30.39 2.63
C LEU A 18 13.24 29.23 3.57
N VAL A 19 14.10 28.95 4.56
CA VAL A 19 13.85 27.88 5.55
C VAL A 19 12.66 28.21 6.46
N ALA A 20 12.47 29.48 6.85
CA ALA A 20 11.31 29.90 7.63
C ALA A 20 9.99 29.80 6.84
N SER A 21 10.06 29.92 5.50
CA SER A 21 8.89 29.78 4.62
C SER A 21 8.48 28.33 4.35
N THR A 22 9.32 27.35 4.67
CA THR A 22 8.93 25.93 4.60
C THR A 22 8.10 25.59 5.84
N ASP A 23 6.78 25.54 5.67
CA ASP A 23 5.86 25.02 6.69
C ASP A 23 6.06 23.50 6.83
N PRO A 24 6.61 23.00 7.96
CA PRO A 24 6.86 21.58 8.17
C PRO A 24 5.56 20.76 8.29
N ASP A 25 4.40 21.39 8.50
CA ASP A 25 3.10 20.71 8.61
C ASP A 25 2.36 20.60 7.27
N LYS A 26 2.80 21.29 6.21
CA LYS A 26 2.10 21.27 4.92
C LYS A 26 2.01 19.86 4.28
N ASN A 27 2.88 18.94 4.69
CA ASN A 27 2.93 17.56 4.20
C ASN A 27 2.50 16.51 5.25
N LYS A 28 2.03 16.90 6.44
CA LYS A 28 1.57 15.92 7.43
C LYS A 28 0.15 15.48 7.12
N VAL A 29 -0.02 14.18 6.86
CA VAL A 29 -1.34 13.55 6.75
C VAL A 29 -2.05 13.75 8.09
N LYS A 30 -3.15 14.50 8.08
CA LYS A 30 -3.97 14.72 9.27
C LYS A 30 -4.75 13.45 9.57
N VAL A 31 -4.24 12.65 10.52
CA VAL A 31 -4.95 11.50 11.06
C VAL A 31 -6.17 11.99 11.83
N LEU A 32 -7.37 11.71 11.33
CA LEU A 32 -8.63 12.12 11.94
C LEU A 32 -9.08 11.13 13.03
N ARG A 33 -8.76 9.84 12.85
CA ARG A 33 -9.00 8.78 13.83
C ARG A 33 -7.84 7.81 13.86
N GLU A 34 -7.45 7.43 15.06
CA GLU A 34 -6.40 6.43 15.32
C GLU A 34 -6.72 5.08 14.68
N LEU A 35 -5.65 4.33 14.42
CA LEU A 35 -5.68 3.01 13.82
C LEU A 35 -6.46 2.02 14.69
N LYS A 36 -7.47 1.38 14.11
CA LYS A 36 -8.32 0.41 14.82
C LYS A 36 -8.35 -0.93 14.10
N VAL A 37 -8.15 -2.02 14.85
CA VAL A 37 -8.38 -3.39 14.35
C VAL A 37 -9.86 -3.57 14.02
N ILE A 38 -10.12 -4.07 12.81
CA ILE A 38 -11.48 -4.34 12.32
C ILE A 38 -11.59 -5.79 11.83
N ASN A 39 -12.81 -6.28 11.69
CA ASN A 39 -13.05 -7.64 11.24
C ASN A 39 -12.66 -7.80 9.75
N ALA A 40 -11.86 -8.82 9.43
CA ALA A 40 -11.50 -9.17 8.06
C ALA A 40 -12.70 -9.47 7.15
N SER A 41 -13.84 -9.85 7.75
CA SER A 41 -15.10 -10.10 7.05
C SER A 41 -15.82 -8.82 6.62
N ASN A 42 -15.37 -7.64 7.05
CA ASN A 42 -15.93 -6.35 6.64
C ASN A 42 -15.90 -6.23 5.10
N ALA A 43 -17.02 -5.77 4.52
CA ALA A 43 -17.16 -5.69 3.06
C ALA A 43 -16.10 -4.81 2.40
N ASN A 44 -15.75 -3.67 3.02
CA ASN A 44 -14.74 -2.77 2.48
C ASN A 44 -13.34 -3.38 2.58
N VAL A 45 -13.04 -4.15 3.64
CA VAL A 45 -11.77 -4.90 3.73
C VAL A 45 -11.67 -5.91 2.60
N LYS A 46 -12.74 -6.67 2.33
CA LYS A 46 -12.77 -7.63 1.21
C LYS A 46 -12.57 -6.95 -0.13
N GLN A 47 -13.20 -5.79 -0.34
CA GLN A 47 -13.08 -5.04 -1.59
C GLN A 47 -11.68 -4.45 -1.77
N CYS A 48 -11.09 -3.87 -0.71
CA CYS A 48 -9.72 -3.36 -0.72
C CYS A 48 -8.71 -4.49 -0.99
N LEU A 49 -8.89 -5.64 -0.33
CA LEU A 49 -8.02 -6.79 -0.54
C LEU A 49 -8.16 -7.36 -1.96
N TRP A 50 -9.38 -7.44 -2.48
CA TRP A 50 -9.61 -7.85 -3.87
C TRP A 50 -8.88 -6.92 -4.85
N PHE A 51 -9.01 -5.60 -4.68
CA PHE A 51 -8.31 -4.63 -5.51
C PHE A 51 -6.79 -4.74 -5.39
N ALA A 52 -6.27 -4.88 -4.17
CA ALA A 52 -4.84 -5.04 -3.92
C ALA A 52 -4.27 -6.31 -4.56
N MET A 53 -5.03 -7.41 -4.57
CA MET A 53 -4.61 -8.66 -5.20
C MET A 53 -4.62 -8.58 -6.73
N GLN A 54 -5.52 -7.81 -7.33
CA GLN A 54 -5.52 -7.56 -8.77
C GLN A 54 -4.24 -6.81 -9.17
N GLU A 55 -3.90 -5.73 -8.45
CA GLU A 55 -2.68 -4.96 -8.70
C GLU A 55 -1.42 -5.80 -8.41
N TYR A 56 -1.40 -6.57 -7.31
CA TYR A 56 -0.31 -7.51 -7.01
C TYR A 56 -0.05 -8.47 -8.17
N ASN A 57 -1.11 -9.11 -8.69
CA ASN A 57 -0.98 -10.09 -9.76
C ASN A 57 -0.58 -9.46 -11.09
N LYS A 58 -1.03 -8.24 -11.37
CA LYS A 58 -0.64 -7.47 -12.56
C LYS A 58 0.85 -7.09 -12.52
N GLU A 59 1.35 -6.66 -11.36
CA GLU A 59 2.73 -6.19 -11.19
C GLU A 59 3.75 -7.31 -10.97
N SER A 60 3.31 -8.45 -10.42
CA SER A 60 4.19 -9.57 -10.14
C SER A 60 4.80 -10.14 -11.43
N GLU A 61 6.08 -10.50 -11.39
CA GLU A 61 6.77 -11.16 -12.51
C GLU A 61 6.50 -12.67 -12.57
N ASP A 62 5.82 -13.24 -11.56
CA ASP A 62 5.49 -14.65 -11.52
C ASP A 62 4.52 -15.00 -12.68
N LYS A 63 4.70 -16.18 -13.28
CA LYS A 63 3.85 -16.66 -14.37
C LYS A 63 2.47 -17.08 -13.90
N TYR A 64 2.31 -17.32 -12.61
CA TYR A 64 1.10 -17.80 -11.98
C TYR A 64 0.38 -16.71 -11.20
N ILE A 65 -0.93 -16.89 -11.04
CA ILE A 65 -1.78 -16.04 -10.22
C ILE A 65 -1.61 -16.43 -8.75
N PHE A 66 -1.50 -15.46 -7.85
CA PHE A 66 -1.55 -15.65 -6.42
C PHE A 66 -2.97 -15.41 -5.88
N GLN A 67 -3.37 -16.24 -4.93
CA GLN A 67 -4.65 -16.14 -4.24
C GLN A 67 -4.43 -15.95 -2.74
N VAL A 68 -5.37 -15.28 -2.08
CA VAL A 68 -5.38 -15.15 -0.62
C VAL A 68 -5.76 -16.49 -0.01
N ILE A 69 -4.93 -16.99 0.90
CA ILE A 69 -5.25 -18.18 1.69
C ILE A 69 -5.70 -17.81 3.10
N LYS A 70 -5.20 -16.68 3.64
CA LYS A 70 -5.58 -16.21 4.97
C LYS A 70 -5.45 -14.70 5.08
N THR A 71 -6.47 -14.05 5.65
CA THR A 71 -6.31 -12.70 6.19
C THR A 71 -5.86 -12.81 7.63
N VAL A 72 -4.66 -12.32 7.93
CA VAL A 72 -4.06 -12.37 9.26
C VAL A 72 -4.63 -11.25 10.13
N GLN A 73 -4.64 -10.03 9.58
CA GLN A 73 -5.12 -8.86 10.30
C GLN A 73 -5.66 -7.81 9.33
N ALA A 74 -6.65 -7.04 9.79
CA ALA A 74 -7.15 -5.86 9.10
C ALA A 74 -7.30 -4.71 10.10
N GLN A 75 -6.84 -3.53 9.71
CA GLN A 75 -6.92 -2.32 10.52
C GLN A 75 -7.38 -1.15 9.65
N LEU A 76 -8.08 -0.20 10.25
CA LEU A 76 -8.60 0.99 9.60
C LEU A 76 -8.07 2.24 10.29
N GLN A 77 -7.55 3.16 9.50
CA GLN A 77 -7.24 4.53 9.88
C GLN A 77 -8.11 5.47 9.04
N VAL A 78 -8.54 6.60 9.63
CA VAL A 78 -9.30 7.63 8.91
C VAL A 78 -8.45 8.87 8.77
N THR A 79 -8.21 9.29 7.53
CA THR A 79 -7.45 10.48 7.15
C THR A 79 -8.35 11.36 6.27
N ASP A 80 -7.84 11.92 5.17
CA ASP A 80 -8.67 12.46 4.08
C ASP A 80 -9.44 11.37 3.32
N ARG A 81 -9.06 10.09 3.53
CA ARG A 81 -9.69 8.88 3.00
C ARG A 81 -9.73 7.78 4.05
N LEU A 82 -10.33 6.63 3.71
CA LEU A 82 -10.21 5.43 4.53
C LEU A 82 -8.93 4.69 4.16
N GLU A 83 -8.09 4.40 5.14
CA GLU A 83 -6.83 3.68 4.95
C GLU A 83 -6.90 2.32 5.62
N TYR A 84 -6.88 1.27 4.80
CA TYR A 84 -6.94 -0.12 5.23
C TYR A 84 -5.55 -0.73 5.22
N PHE A 85 -5.08 -1.14 6.40
CA PHE A 85 -3.86 -1.93 6.56
C PHE A 85 -4.28 -3.40 6.64
N ILE A 86 -3.85 -4.20 5.67
CA ILE A 86 -4.29 -5.59 5.52
C ILE A 86 -3.07 -6.49 5.41
N ASP A 87 -2.90 -7.34 6.42
CA ASP A 87 -1.87 -8.37 6.44
C ASP A 87 -2.49 -9.69 6.01
N VAL A 88 -1.90 -10.31 4.98
CA VAL A 88 -2.43 -11.51 4.35
C VAL A 88 -1.32 -12.50 4.02
N GLU A 89 -1.68 -13.77 4.09
CA GLU A 89 -0.90 -14.85 3.50
C GLU A 89 -1.51 -15.16 2.13
N ILE A 90 -0.66 -15.15 1.10
CA ILE A 90 -1.03 -15.48 -0.27
C ILE A 90 -0.21 -16.68 -0.75
N ALA A 91 -0.80 -17.47 -1.63
CA ALA A 91 -0.15 -18.64 -2.20
C ALA A 91 -0.30 -18.67 -3.72
N ARG A 92 0.70 -19.24 -4.39
CA ARG A 92 0.67 -19.47 -5.83
C ARG A 92 -0.46 -20.46 -6.16
N SER A 93 -1.27 -20.12 -7.16
CA SER A 93 -2.28 -21.02 -7.71
C SER A 93 -1.75 -21.82 -8.89
N ASN A 94 -2.55 -22.76 -9.39
CA ASN A 94 -2.27 -23.50 -10.62
C ASN A 94 -2.57 -22.69 -11.91
N CYS A 95 -3.27 -21.56 -11.80
CA CYS A 95 -3.61 -20.70 -12.94
C CYS A 95 -2.43 -19.86 -13.41
N ARG A 96 -2.26 -19.76 -14.73
CA ARG A 96 -1.31 -18.84 -15.35
C ARG A 96 -2.00 -17.52 -15.68
N LYS A 97 -1.27 -16.41 -15.61
CA LYS A 97 -1.85 -15.07 -15.87
C LYS A 97 -2.47 -14.89 -17.27
N LEU A 98 -2.06 -15.71 -18.23
CA LEU A 98 -2.55 -15.68 -19.61
C LEU A 98 -3.67 -16.71 -19.90
N SER A 99 -4.14 -17.48 -18.92
CA SER A 99 -5.30 -18.34 -19.17
C SER A 99 -6.58 -17.51 -19.20
N ASN A 100 -7.41 -17.77 -20.21
CA ASN A 100 -8.60 -16.99 -20.53
C ASN A 100 -9.69 -17.14 -19.46
N GLY A 101 -9.56 -16.46 -18.32
CA GLY A 101 -10.62 -16.03 -17.38
C GLY A 101 -11.66 -17.04 -16.88
N THR A 102 -11.59 -18.30 -17.28
CA THR A 102 -12.66 -19.31 -17.14
C THR A 102 -12.18 -20.50 -16.31
N GLU A 103 -10.93 -20.49 -15.85
CA GLU A 103 -10.37 -21.55 -15.04
C GLU A 103 -10.64 -21.28 -13.55
N ASN A 104 -11.21 -22.28 -12.87
CA ASN A 104 -11.28 -22.27 -11.40
C ASN A 104 -9.88 -22.45 -10.83
N CYS A 105 -9.28 -21.36 -10.38
CA CYS A 105 -7.94 -21.36 -9.80
C CYS A 105 -7.95 -21.96 -8.40
N VAL A 106 -7.10 -22.95 -8.19
CA VAL A 106 -6.86 -23.58 -6.87
C VAL A 106 -5.40 -23.39 -6.47
N ILE A 107 -5.13 -23.47 -5.17
CA ILE A 107 -3.77 -23.37 -4.65
C ILE A 107 -2.91 -24.50 -5.20
N GLN A 108 -1.66 -24.19 -5.55
CA GLN A 108 -0.73 -25.15 -6.11
C GLN A 108 -0.28 -26.17 -5.04
N GLU A 109 -0.58 -27.44 -5.25
CA GLU A 109 -0.16 -28.55 -4.37
C GLU A 109 1.16 -29.20 -4.80
N ASN A 110 1.67 -28.88 -6.00
CA ASN A 110 2.96 -29.39 -6.46
C ASN A 110 4.10 -28.77 -5.64
N THR A 111 4.81 -29.58 -4.86
CA THR A 111 5.90 -29.15 -3.96
C THR A 111 7.02 -28.35 -4.63
N LYS A 112 7.28 -28.55 -5.93
CA LYS A 112 8.30 -27.77 -6.68
C LYS A 112 7.81 -26.38 -7.08
N LEU A 113 6.49 -26.20 -7.18
CA LEU A 113 5.83 -24.97 -7.59
C LEU A 113 5.06 -24.34 -6.44
N GLU A 114 5.07 -24.92 -5.24
CA GLU A 114 4.50 -24.30 -4.05
C GLU A 114 5.27 -23.02 -3.75
N LYS A 115 4.54 -21.94 -3.49
CA LYS A 115 5.11 -20.69 -3.00
C LYS A 115 4.06 -19.96 -2.17
N LYS A 116 4.45 -19.62 -0.94
CA LYS A 116 3.65 -18.81 -0.01
C LYS A 116 4.42 -17.54 0.33
N VAL A 117 3.68 -16.45 0.49
CA VAL A 117 4.24 -15.13 0.71
C VAL A 117 3.33 -14.40 1.70
N MET A 118 3.95 -13.76 2.69
CA MET A 118 3.26 -12.86 3.61
C MET A 118 3.33 -11.45 3.05
N CYS A 119 2.18 -10.82 2.88
CA CYS A 119 2.08 -9.48 2.33
C CYS A 119 1.33 -8.54 3.27
N SER A 120 1.83 -7.32 3.38
CA SER A 120 1.19 -6.18 4.03
C SER A 120 0.82 -5.14 2.98
N PHE A 121 -0.47 -4.85 2.88
CA PHE A 121 -1.01 -3.85 1.98
C PHE A 121 -1.53 -2.64 2.76
N LEU A 122 -1.24 -1.44 2.26
CA LEU A 122 -1.95 -0.22 2.63
C LEU A 122 -2.81 0.22 1.44
N VAL A 123 -4.12 0.17 1.61
CA VAL A 123 -5.08 0.52 0.57
C VAL A 123 -5.88 1.73 1.01
N GLY A 124 -5.76 2.82 0.26
CA GLY A 124 -6.62 3.99 0.40
C GLY A 124 -7.93 3.77 -0.35
N ALA A 125 -9.05 4.14 0.26
CA ALA A 125 -10.38 3.96 -0.33
C ALA A 125 -11.30 5.15 -0.06
N LEU A 126 -12.12 5.48 -1.06
CA LEU A 126 -13.33 6.28 -0.95
C LEU A 126 -14.51 5.38 -1.39
N PRO A 127 -15.04 4.52 -0.51
CA PRO A 127 -16.01 3.50 -0.91
C PRO A 127 -17.28 4.06 -1.56
N TRP A 128 -17.69 5.27 -1.17
CA TRP A 128 -18.85 5.97 -1.75
C TRP A 128 -18.65 6.39 -3.21
N ASN A 129 -17.40 6.50 -3.66
CA ASN A 129 -17.04 6.77 -5.06
C ASN A 129 -16.57 5.51 -5.80
N GLY A 130 -16.38 4.38 -5.10
CA GLY A 130 -15.77 3.18 -5.67
C GLY A 130 -14.29 3.35 -6.02
N GLU A 131 -13.59 4.31 -5.38
CA GLU A 131 -12.18 4.57 -5.64
C GLU A 131 -11.30 3.80 -4.64
N PHE A 132 -10.28 3.11 -5.16
CA PHE A 132 -9.31 2.34 -4.41
C PHE A 132 -7.90 2.61 -4.93
N THR A 133 -6.91 2.62 -4.05
CA THR A 133 -5.51 2.83 -4.43
C THR A 133 -4.60 2.03 -3.51
N VAL A 134 -3.76 1.17 -4.07
CA VAL A 134 -2.69 0.52 -3.30
C VAL A 134 -1.59 1.55 -3.07
N MET A 135 -1.53 2.07 -1.85
CA MET A 135 -0.56 3.11 -1.47
C MET A 135 0.79 2.50 -1.09
N LYS A 136 0.78 1.34 -0.44
CA LYS A 136 1.98 0.56 -0.12
C LYS A 136 1.70 -0.93 -0.24
N LYS A 137 2.73 -1.67 -0.63
CA LYS A 137 2.77 -3.13 -0.69
C LYS A 137 4.14 -3.58 -0.25
N GLN A 138 4.20 -4.48 0.72
CA GLN A 138 5.43 -5.15 1.11
C GLN A 138 5.14 -6.64 1.24
N CYS A 139 6.00 -7.47 0.65
CA CYS A 139 5.82 -8.91 0.67
C CYS A 139 7.15 -9.59 0.99
N VAL A 140 7.09 -10.64 1.80
CA VAL A 140 8.24 -11.48 2.18
C VAL A 140 7.86 -12.95 2.01
N ASP A 141 8.81 -13.79 1.62
CA ASP A 141 8.55 -15.24 1.54
C ASP A 141 8.12 -15.75 2.94
N ALA A 142 7.08 -16.59 2.98
CA ALA A 142 6.45 -17.08 4.21
C ALA A 142 7.18 -18.29 4.80
#